data_AF-A0A1I8Q3Q4-F1
#
_entry.id   AF-A0A1I8Q3Q4-F1
#
_cell.length_a   1.000
_cell.length_b   1.000
_cell.length_c   1.000
_cell.angle_alpha   90.00
_cell.angle_beta   90.00
_cell.angle_gamma   90.00
#
_symmetry.space_group_name_H-M   'P 1'
#
loop_
_entity.id
_entity.type
_entity.pdbx_description
1 polymer ?
#
loop_
_entity_poly.entity_id
_entity_poly.type
_entity_poly.pdbx_seq_one_letter_code
_entity_poly.pdbx_strand_id
1 'polypeptide(L)'
;MNVQFKTDLENARQCLLETYHLALTYGDPETHNTEKYLELAAKLSQINETAKRHDEALEAAKESRTIDDFAKEYNNQVSKLEAKKYNPKNSSEYKSFRDQITQMQSLQDGDAGRVECDEFVMESEINVFDPLTKQRMKNPVRNTQCGHHYEKSHILEAIQINKRLRCPVAGCGNKNFVEQKHLKDDNLFKVRLQKIAEQEAAEED
;
A
#
# COMPACT_ATOMS: atom_id res chain seq x y z
N MET A 1 19.47 -3.85 -3.99
CA MET A 1 18.54 -3.52 -2.90
C MET A 1 18.14 -4.72 -2.07
N ASN A 2 18.38 -4.62 -0.77
CA ASN A 2 17.96 -5.60 0.21
C ASN A 2 16.42 -5.76 0.17
N VAL A 3 15.95 -7.00 0.04
CA VAL A 3 14.52 -7.34 0.01
C VAL A 3 13.80 -6.84 1.28
N GLN A 4 14.44 -6.98 2.44
CA GLN A 4 13.89 -6.53 3.72
C GLN A 4 13.63 -5.02 3.70
N PHE A 5 14.60 -4.23 3.24
CA PHE A 5 14.48 -2.78 3.18
C PHE A 5 13.34 -2.32 2.27
N LYS A 6 13.15 -2.99 1.13
CA LYS A 6 12.03 -2.71 0.23
C LYS A 6 10.68 -2.99 0.92
N THR A 7 10.57 -4.12 1.62
CA THR A 7 9.38 -4.45 2.41
C THR A 7 9.12 -3.43 3.52
N ASP A 8 10.16 -2.98 4.21
CA ASP A 8 10.03 -1.99 5.28
C ASP A 8 9.55 -0.63 4.75
N LEU A 9 10.02 -0.21 3.56
CA LEU A 9 9.51 1.01 2.89
C LEU A 9 8.05 0.88 2.48
N GLU A 10 7.64 -0.28 1.96
CA GLU A 10 6.24 -0.55 1.62
C GLU A 10 5.35 -0.51 2.86
N ASN A 11 5.81 -1.12 3.97
CA ASN A 11 5.12 -1.08 5.27
C ASN A 11 5.03 0.35 5.82
N ALA A 12 6.10 1.13 5.76
CA ALA A 12 6.09 2.52 6.21
C ALA A 12 5.06 3.35 5.43
N ARG A 13 4.96 3.16 4.11
CA ARG A 13 3.96 3.82 3.27
C ARG A 13 2.54 3.40 3.64
N GLN A 14 2.34 2.12 3.94
CA GLN A 14 1.06 1.58 4.37
C GLN A 14 0.64 2.16 5.73
N CYS A 15 1.55 2.23 6.70
CA CYS A 15 1.31 2.87 7.99
C CYS A 15 0.93 4.35 7.85
N LEU A 16 1.57 5.09 6.91
CA LEU A 16 1.20 6.48 6.63
C LEU A 16 -0.23 6.60 6.10
N LEU A 17 -0.67 5.70 5.22
CA LEU A 17 -2.05 5.68 4.71
C LEU A 17 -3.05 5.37 5.82
N GLU A 18 -2.75 4.40 6.69
CA GLU A 18 -3.61 4.06 7.82
C GLU A 18 -3.70 5.21 8.84
N THR A 19 -2.58 5.89 9.08
CA THR A 19 -2.55 7.07 9.95
C THR A 19 -3.39 8.19 9.38
N TYR A 20 -3.30 8.40 8.05
CA TYR A 20 -4.12 9.38 7.36
C TYR A 20 -5.61 9.05 7.45
N HIS A 21 -5.99 7.78 7.24
CA HIS A 21 -7.37 7.33 7.44
C HIS A 21 -7.86 7.61 8.86
N LEU A 22 -7.07 7.29 9.88
CA LEU A 22 -7.43 7.57 11.27
C LEU A 22 -7.60 9.08 11.53
N ALA A 23 -6.74 9.91 10.97
CA ALA A 23 -6.88 11.35 11.04
C ALA A 23 -8.17 11.81 10.35
N LEU A 24 -8.46 11.32 9.14
CA LEU A 24 -9.73 11.59 8.45
C LEU A 24 -10.94 11.23 9.31
N THR A 25 -11.00 10.02 9.88
CA THR A 25 -12.16 9.54 10.63
C THR A 25 -12.35 10.18 12.00
N TYR A 26 -11.27 10.36 12.76
CA TYR A 26 -11.33 10.73 14.19
C TYR A 26 -10.55 11.99 14.55
N GLY A 27 -9.79 12.52 13.60
CA GLY A 27 -8.90 13.66 13.80
C GLY A 27 -9.63 15.00 13.79
N ASP A 28 -8.95 15.98 14.37
CA ASP A 28 -9.30 17.39 14.28
C ASP A 28 -8.78 18.03 12.97
N PRO A 29 -9.25 19.24 12.60
CA PRO A 29 -8.83 19.90 11.37
C PRO A 29 -7.32 20.08 11.20
N GLU A 30 -6.55 20.12 12.30
CA GLU A 30 -5.08 20.21 12.26
C GLU A 30 -4.41 18.89 11.83
N THR A 31 -5.02 17.74 12.16
CA THR A 31 -4.53 16.41 11.79
C THR A 31 -4.95 15.97 10.39
N HIS A 32 -5.95 16.62 9.78
CA HIS A 32 -6.33 16.47 8.36
C HIS A 32 -5.36 17.10 7.36
N ASN A 33 -4.22 17.62 7.81
CA ASN A 33 -3.26 18.28 6.94
C ASN A 33 -2.61 17.29 5.95
N THR A 34 -3.22 17.21 4.78
CA THR A 34 -2.85 16.32 3.68
C THR A 34 -1.45 16.60 3.14
N GLU A 35 -1.02 17.87 3.16
CA GLU A 35 0.31 18.27 2.70
C GLU A 35 1.41 17.61 3.53
N LYS A 36 1.25 17.51 4.85
CA LYS A 36 2.21 16.81 5.73
C LYS A 36 2.38 15.34 5.33
N TYR A 37 1.30 14.62 5.03
CA TYR A 37 1.38 13.21 4.61
C TYR A 37 2.02 13.05 3.24
N LEU A 38 1.73 13.96 2.30
CA LEU A 38 2.39 13.99 0.99
C LEU A 38 3.90 14.27 1.13
N GLU A 39 4.31 15.19 2.00
CA GLU A 39 5.72 15.44 2.29
C GLU A 39 6.43 14.19 2.84
N LEU A 40 5.78 13.47 3.77
CA LEU A 40 6.32 12.21 4.31
C LEU A 40 6.46 11.14 3.21
N ALA A 41 5.47 11.00 2.33
CA ALA A 41 5.55 10.08 1.19
C ALA A 41 6.65 10.48 0.18
N ALA A 42 6.86 11.79 -0.03
CA ALA A 42 7.98 12.28 -0.82
C ALA A 42 9.33 11.94 -0.18
N LYS A 43 9.46 12.06 1.16
CA LYS A 43 10.66 11.64 1.89
C LYS A 43 10.93 10.14 1.75
N LEU A 44 9.90 9.28 1.86
CA LEU A 44 10.06 7.84 1.62
C LEU A 44 10.55 7.53 0.20
N SER A 45 10.00 8.24 -0.80
CA SER A 45 10.40 8.08 -2.20
C SER A 45 11.86 8.54 -2.42
N GLN A 46 12.27 9.62 -1.75
CA GLN A 46 13.66 10.08 -1.76
C GLN A 46 14.61 9.06 -1.12
N ILE A 47 14.24 8.49 0.03
CA ILE A 47 15.02 7.45 0.71
C ILE A 47 15.20 6.22 -0.19
N ASN A 48 14.13 5.78 -0.86
CA ASN A 48 14.17 4.67 -1.80
C ASN A 48 15.14 4.94 -2.96
N GLU A 49 15.06 6.12 -3.57
CA GLU A 49 15.97 6.51 -4.65
C GLU A 49 17.43 6.57 -4.18
N THR A 50 17.68 7.18 -3.02
CA THR A 50 19.03 7.25 -2.43
C THR A 50 19.57 5.84 -2.21
N ALA A 51 18.78 4.92 -1.66
CA ALA A 51 19.18 3.52 -1.49
C ALA A 51 19.52 2.83 -2.82
N LYS A 52 18.74 3.04 -3.89
CA LYS A 52 19.05 2.51 -5.23
C LYS A 52 20.40 3.00 -5.73
N ARG A 53 20.68 4.30 -5.57
CA ARG A 53 21.95 4.90 -6.00
C ARG A 53 23.14 4.31 -5.24
N HIS A 54 23.00 4.12 -3.93
CA HIS A 54 24.05 3.49 -3.14
C HIS A 54 24.26 2.02 -3.52
N ASP A 55 23.19 1.27 -3.77
CA ASP A 55 23.31 -0.10 -4.27
C ASP A 55 24.03 -0.14 -5.63
N GLU A 56 23.66 0.73 -6.58
CA GLU A 56 24.34 0.82 -7.87
C GLU A 56 25.83 1.17 -7.73
N ALA A 57 26.16 2.10 -6.82
CA ALA A 57 27.54 2.45 -6.53
C ALA A 57 28.32 1.30 -5.88
N LEU A 58 27.70 0.55 -4.97
CA LEU A 58 28.29 -0.66 -4.37
C LEU A 58 28.55 -1.73 -5.43
N GLU A 59 27.59 -1.96 -6.33
CA GLU A 59 27.70 -2.94 -7.41
C GLU A 59 28.79 -2.56 -8.42
N ALA A 60 29.05 -1.28 -8.64
CA ALA A 60 30.16 -0.81 -9.47
C ALA A 60 31.53 -0.95 -8.75
N ALA A 61 31.57 -0.65 -7.45
CA ALA A 61 32.81 -0.65 -6.67
C ALA A 61 33.27 -2.07 -6.28
N LYS A 62 32.38 -3.07 -6.25
CA LYS A 62 32.70 -4.44 -5.81
C LYS A 62 33.82 -5.13 -6.62
N GLU A 63 34.11 -4.66 -7.83
CA GLU A 63 35.14 -5.22 -8.72
C GLU A 63 36.56 -4.70 -8.40
N SER A 64 36.69 -3.72 -7.49
CA SER A 64 37.97 -3.16 -7.10
C SER A 64 38.87 -4.18 -6.38
N ARG A 65 40.18 -4.11 -6.66
CA ARG A 65 41.18 -5.06 -6.15
C ARG A 65 41.71 -4.72 -4.77
N THR A 66 41.56 -3.47 -4.34
CA THR A 66 42.02 -2.98 -3.04
C THR A 66 40.91 -2.20 -2.35
N ILE A 67 40.99 -2.09 -1.02
CA ILE A 67 40.04 -1.33 -0.21
C ILE A 67 40.07 0.16 -0.58
N ASP A 68 41.25 0.71 -0.86
CA ASP A 68 41.41 2.10 -1.27
C ASP A 68 40.78 2.38 -2.64
N ASP A 69 40.95 1.46 -3.59
CA ASP A 69 40.32 1.58 -4.91
C ASP A 69 38.80 1.43 -4.82
N PHE A 70 38.32 0.51 -3.97
CA PHE A 70 36.88 0.38 -3.66
C PHE A 70 36.31 1.69 -3.11
N ALA A 71 36.97 2.27 -2.11
CA ALA A 71 36.50 3.50 -1.47
C ALA A 71 36.48 4.67 -2.46
N LYS A 72 37.49 4.79 -3.33
CA LYS A 72 37.52 5.82 -4.38
C LYS A 72 36.41 5.62 -5.40
N GLU A 73 36.24 4.41 -5.91
CA GLU A 73 35.24 4.11 -6.94
C GLU A 73 33.83 4.31 -6.40
N TYR A 74 33.54 3.78 -5.20
CA TYR A 74 32.26 3.97 -4.54
C TYR A 74 31.90 5.45 -4.36
N ASN A 75 32.81 6.24 -3.78
CA ASN A 75 32.55 7.67 -3.55
C ASN A 75 32.37 8.46 -4.86
N ASN A 76 33.12 8.10 -5.90
CA ASN A 76 32.97 8.69 -7.23
C ASN A 76 31.60 8.37 -7.83
N GLN A 77 31.16 7.10 -7.77
CA GLN A 77 29.86 6.69 -8.28
C GLN A 77 28.71 7.30 -7.50
N VAL A 78 28.78 7.34 -6.17
CA VAL A 78 27.78 8.02 -5.32
C VAL A 78 27.68 9.49 -5.72
N SER A 79 28.81 10.21 -5.79
CA SER A 79 28.83 11.64 -6.16
C SER A 79 28.21 11.88 -7.54
N LYS A 80 28.51 11.02 -8.51
CA LYS A 80 27.96 11.08 -9.87
C LYS A 80 26.45 10.82 -9.91
N LEU A 81 25.97 9.85 -9.13
CA LEU A 81 24.55 9.50 -9.08
C LEU A 81 23.75 10.56 -8.29
N GLU A 82 24.31 11.11 -7.21
CA GLU A 82 23.70 12.17 -6.42
C GLU A 82 23.55 13.49 -7.19
N ALA A 83 24.48 13.80 -8.09
CA ALA A 83 24.39 14.96 -8.98
C ALA A 83 23.17 14.91 -9.92
N LYS A 84 22.60 13.72 -10.17
CA LYS A 84 21.36 13.59 -10.95
C LYS A 84 20.19 14.10 -10.13
N LYS A 85 19.53 15.15 -10.65
CA LYS A 85 18.28 15.66 -10.07
C LYS A 85 17.22 14.55 -10.05
N TYR A 86 16.61 14.36 -8.89
CA TYR A 86 15.47 13.47 -8.71
C TYR A 86 14.32 14.25 -8.11
N ASN A 87 13.12 14.01 -8.63
CA ASN A 87 11.90 14.57 -8.08
C ASN A 87 11.07 13.44 -7.47
N PRO A 88 10.96 13.36 -6.13
CA PRO A 88 10.19 12.33 -5.44
C PRO A 88 8.73 12.25 -5.89
N LYS A 89 8.14 13.40 -6.28
CA LYS A 89 6.74 13.48 -6.72
C LYS A 89 6.48 12.78 -8.06
N ASN A 90 7.53 12.50 -8.83
CA ASN A 90 7.40 11.80 -10.12
C ASN A 90 7.41 10.28 -9.97
N SER A 91 7.83 9.76 -8.82
CA SER A 91 7.84 8.32 -8.54
C SER A 91 6.44 7.71 -8.62
N SER A 92 6.36 6.45 -9.05
CA SER A 92 5.08 5.73 -9.10
C SER A 92 4.53 5.50 -7.69
N GLU A 93 5.41 5.30 -6.71
CA GLU A 93 5.06 5.09 -5.31
C GLU A 93 4.40 6.32 -4.69
N TYR A 94 4.92 7.52 -4.96
CA TYR A 94 4.33 8.78 -4.52
C TYR A 94 2.98 9.03 -5.18
N LYS A 95 2.89 8.87 -6.51
CA LYS A 95 1.64 9.08 -7.26
C LYS A 95 0.53 8.18 -6.73
N SER A 96 0.82 6.88 -6.60
CA SER A 96 -0.11 5.91 -6.02
C SER A 96 -0.55 6.26 -4.60
N PHE A 97 0.33 6.83 -3.77
CA PHE A 97 -0.03 7.30 -2.43
C PHE A 97 -0.93 8.52 -2.47
N ARG A 98 -0.59 9.51 -3.32
CA ARG A 98 -1.39 10.72 -3.54
C ARG A 98 -2.80 10.36 -4.02
N ASP A 99 -2.91 9.47 -5.00
CA ASP A 99 -4.19 9.07 -5.58
C ASP A 99 -5.07 8.40 -4.54
N GLN A 100 -4.50 7.53 -3.69
CA GLN A 100 -5.21 6.89 -2.57
C GLN A 100 -5.70 7.91 -1.54
N ILE A 101 -4.86 8.88 -1.15
CA ILE A 101 -5.26 9.96 -0.25
C ILE A 101 -6.43 10.74 -0.83
N THR A 102 -6.34 11.17 -2.09
CA THR A 102 -7.40 11.93 -2.75
C THR A 102 -8.71 11.14 -2.79
N GLN A 103 -8.63 9.84 -3.09
CA GLN A 103 -9.81 8.99 -3.12
C GLN A 103 -10.45 8.79 -1.74
N MET A 104 -9.65 8.68 -0.67
CA MET A 104 -10.18 8.62 0.70
C MET A 104 -10.90 9.91 1.11
N GLN A 105 -10.40 11.08 0.69
CA GLN A 105 -11.07 12.36 0.93
C GLN A 105 -12.40 12.44 0.19
N SER A 106 -12.42 12.10 -1.11
CA SER A 106 -13.64 12.10 -1.91
C SER A 106 -14.71 11.17 -1.33
N LEU A 107 -14.29 10.01 -0.83
CA LEU A 107 -15.19 9.15 -0.09
C LEU A 107 -15.72 9.90 1.12
N GLN A 108 -14.88 10.41 2.02
CA GLN A 108 -15.31 11.08 3.26
C GLN A 108 -16.31 12.22 3.04
N ASP A 109 -16.09 13.07 2.04
CA ASP A 109 -16.94 14.25 1.75
C ASP A 109 -18.32 13.90 1.16
N GLY A 110 -18.64 12.61 1.01
CA GLY A 110 -19.94 12.15 0.54
C GLY A 110 -20.11 12.22 -0.98
N ASP A 111 -19.06 12.57 -1.73
CA ASP A 111 -19.06 12.51 -3.19
C ASP A 111 -18.79 11.07 -3.67
N ALA A 112 -19.74 10.19 -3.35
CA ALA A 112 -19.77 8.81 -3.87
C ALA A 112 -20.21 8.75 -5.35
N GLY A 113 -20.31 9.90 -6.02
CA GLY A 113 -20.73 10.02 -7.42
C GLY A 113 -19.58 10.48 -8.30
N ARG A 114 -18.87 9.51 -8.90
CA ARG A 114 -17.84 9.65 -9.96
C ARG A 114 -16.39 9.73 -9.47
N VAL A 115 -15.86 8.57 -9.09
CA VAL A 115 -14.45 8.29 -9.40
C VAL A 115 -14.45 7.26 -10.52
N GLU A 116 -14.28 7.77 -11.74
CA GLU A 116 -14.08 6.99 -12.95
C GLU A 116 -12.68 6.36 -12.88
N CYS A 117 -12.54 5.30 -12.08
CA CYS A 117 -11.52 4.29 -12.32
C CYS A 117 -12.08 3.32 -13.35
N ASP A 118 -11.37 3.19 -14.46
CA ASP A 118 -11.59 2.31 -15.61
C ASP A 118 -11.50 0.79 -15.27
N GLU A 119 -11.97 0.40 -14.10
CA GLU A 119 -12.22 -0.98 -13.72
C GLU A 119 -13.63 -1.03 -13.12
N PHE A 120 -14.62 -0.99 -14.03
CA PHE A 120 -16.03 -1.36 -13.84
C PHE A 120 -16.42 -1.73 -12.40
N VAL A 121 -16.81 -0.72 -11.61
CA VAL A 121 -17.76 -0.93 -10.52
C VAL A 121 -19.11 -0.44 -11.02
N MET A 122 -19.70 -1.20 -11.94
CA MET A 122 -21.16 -1.32 -11.92
C MET A 122 -21.56 -1.73 -10.50
N GLU A 123 -22.74 -1.32 -10.05
CA GLU A 123 -23.40 -1.67 -8.78
C GLU A 123 -23.60 -3.19 -8.60
N SER A 124 -22.53 -3.97 -8.73
CA SER A 124 -22.44 -5.30 -8.14
C SER A 124 -22.28 -5.06 -6.65
N GLU A 125 -23.21 -5.61 -5.89
CA GLU A 125 -23.22 -5.61 -4.43
C GLU A 125 -21.81 -5.84 -3.91
N ILE A 126 -21.24 -4.80 -3.30
CA ILE A 126 -19.92 -4.88 -2.69
C ILE A 126 -20.02 -5.96 -1.62
N ASN A 127 -19.25 -7.04 -1.74
CA ASN A 127 -19.29 -8.06 -0.71
C ASN A 127 -18.57 -7.56 0.55
N VAL A 128 -19.35 -7.07 1.51
CA VAL A 128 -18.87 -6.56 2.81
C VAL A 128 -18.51 -7.67 3.79
N PHE A 129 -18.92 -8.91 3.50
CA PHE A 129 -18.71 -10.07 4.36
C PHE A 129 -17.49 -10.88 3.95
N ASP A 130 -16.70 -11.25 4.95
CA ASP A 130 -15.52 -12.09 4.78
C ASP A 130 -15.94 -13.47 4.23
N PRO A 131 -15.38 -13.91 3.08
CA PRO A 131 -15.69 -15.21 2.49
C PRO A 131 -15.46 -16.40 3.43
N LEU A 132 -14.51 -16.29 4.36
CA LEU A 132 -14.13 -17.33 5.32
C LEU A 132 -15.10 -17.41 6.51
N THR A 133 -15.33 -16.30 7.19
CA THR A 133 -16.08 -16.28 8.46
C THR A 133 -17.53 -15.83 8.32
N LYS A 134 -17.91 -15.25 7.18
CA LYS A 134 -19.20 -14.58 6.95
C LYS A 134 -19.48 -13.41 7.89
N GLN A 135 -18.46 -12.95 8.62
CA GLN A 135 -18.54 -11.74 9.42
C GLN A 135 -18.23 -10.52 8.57
N ARG A 136 -18.75 -9.34 8.96
CA ARG A 136 -18.43 -8.08 8.28
C ARG A 136 -16.94 -7.78 8.41
N MET A 137 -16.29 -7.47 7.29
CA MET A 137 -14.87 -7.11 7.28
C MET A 137 -14.63 -5.75 7.95
N LYS A 138 -13.54 -5.65 8.69
CA LYS A 138 -13.05 -4.44 9.36
C LYS A 138 -11.67 -4.03 8.84
N ASN A 139 -10.79 -5.01 8.57
CA ASN A 139 -9.46 -4.76 8.01
C ASN A 139 -9.29 -5.63 6.76
N PRO A 140 -9.83 -5.18 5.61
CA PRO A 140 -9.75 -5.97 4.40
C PRO A 140 -8.33 -6.00 3.84
N VAL A 141 -7.94 -7.19 3.37
CA VAL A 141 -6.75 -7.40 2.52
C VAL A 141 -7.17 -7.92 1.16
N ARG A 142 -6.62 -7.35 0.09
CA ARG A 142 -6.83 -7.78 -1.30
C ARG A 142 -5.77 -8.79 -1.72
N ASN A 143 -6.21 -9.90 -2.30
CA ASN A 143 -5.30 -10.86 -2.94
C ASN A 143 -4.90 -10.37 -4.33
N THR A 144 -3.63 -10.04 -4.50
CA THR A 144 -3.04 -9.57 -5.77
C THR A 144 -3.15 -10.56 -6.94
N GLN A 145 -3.40 -11.84 -6.68
CA GLN A 145 -3.51 -12.87 -7.72
C GLN A 145 -4.93 -12.99 -8.31
N CYS A 146 -5.96 -12.54 -7.60
CA CYS A 146 -7.36 -12.74 -8.03
C CYS A 146 -8.30 -11.58 -7.72
N GLY A 147 -7.84 -10.57 -6.99
CA GLY A 147 -8.61 -9.38 -6.65
C GLY A 147 -9.56 -9.51 -5.46
N HIS A 148 -9.80 -10.71 -4.92
CA HIS A 148 -10.73 -10.90 -3.80
C HIS A 148 -10.20 -10.36 -2.46
N HIS A 149 -11.14 -9.91 -1.62
CA HIS A 149 -10.90 -9.37 -0.29
C HIS A 149 -11.23 -10.37 0.82
N TYR A 150 -10.49 -10.30 1.92
CA TYR A 150 -10.72 -11.08 3.14
C TYR A 150 -10.45 -10.21 4.37
N GLU A 151 -10.97 -10.63 5.52
CA GLU A 151 -10.52 -10.05 6.80
C GLU A 151 -9.07 -10.47 7.10
N LYS A 152 -8.20 -9.49 7.38
CA LYS A 152 -6.75 -9.69 7.57
C LYS A 152 -6.40 -10.74 8.60
N SER A 153 -7.01 -10.68 9.79
CA SER A 153 -6.72 -11.63 10.87
C SER A 153 -7.06 -13.06 10.46
N HIS A 154 -8.26 -13.27 9.89
CA HIS A 154 -8.76 -14.60 9.56
C HIS A 154 -7.98 -15.25 8.41
N ILE A 155 -7.64 -14.50 7.35
CA ILE A 155 -6.87 -15.09 6.25
C ILE A 155 -5.44 -15.42 6.65
N LEU A 156 -4.80 -14.61 7.49
CA LEU A 156 -3.45 -14.89 7.97
C LEU A 156 -3.43 -16.13 8.86
N GLU A 157 -4.40 -16.28 9.76
CA GLU A 157 -4.59 -17.50 10.55
C GLU A 157 -4.84 -18.72 9.64
N ALA A 158 -5.73 -18.59 8.65
CA ALA A 158 -6.05 -19.68 7.73
C ALA A 158 -4.83 -20.17 6.92
N ILE A 159 -3.94 -19.26 6.49
CA ILE A 159 -2.70 -19.61 5.78
C ILE A 159 -1.70 -20.32 6.72
N GLN A 160 -1.66 -19.93 8.00
CA GLN A 160 -0.82 -20.60 9.00
C GLN A 160 -1.30 -22.03 9.27
N ILE A 161 -2.61 -22.24 9.36
CA ILE A 161 -3.22 -23.56 9.57
C ILE A 161 -3.07 -24.42 8.31
N ASN A 162 -3.32 -23.84 7.13
CA ASN A 162 -3.27 -24.56 5.85
C ASN A 162 -2.39 -23.83 4.82
N LYS A 163 -1.14 -24.31 4.70
CA LYS A 163 -0.17 -23.80 3.71
C LYS A 163 -0.58 -24.02 2.25
N ARG A 164 -1.60 -24.85 1.98
CA ARG A 164 -2.15 -25.12 0.64
C ARG A 164 -3.55 -24.50 0.48
N LEU A 165 -3.87 -23.47 1.24
CA LEU A 165 -5.11 -22.73 1.12
C LEU A 165 -5.23 -22.12 -0.28
N ARG A 166 -6.33 -22.41 -0.98
CA ARG A 166 -6.72 -21.69 -2.20
C ARG A 166 -7.62 -20.52 -1.85
N CYS A 167 -7.91 -19.67 -2.84
CA CYS A 167 -8.87 -18.58 -2.66
C CYS A 167 -10.19 -19.13 -2.05
N PRO A 168 -10.62 -18.61 -0.87
CA PRO A 168 -11.85 -19.05 -0.22
C PRO A 168 -13.14 -18.67 -0.95
N VAL A 169 -13.08 -17.79 -1.96
CA VAL A 169 -14.26 -17.40 -2.75
C VAL A 169 -14.64 -18.53 -3.69
N ALA A 170 -15.88 -19.00 -3.57
CA ALA A 170 -16.42 -20.06 -4.41
C ALA A 170 -16.37 -19.67 -5.89
N GLY A 171 -15.90 -20.58 -6.75
CA GLY A 171 -15.79 -20.33 -8.19
C GLY A 171 -14.59 -19.47 -8.61
N CYS A 172 -13.69 -19.09 -7.69
CA CYS A 172 -12.48 -18.36 -8.07
C CYS A 172 -11.61 -19.20 -9.01
N GLY A 173 -11.27 -18.64 -10.17
CA GLY A 173 -10.41 -19.28 -11.17
C GLY A 173 -8.92 -19.39 -10.79
N ASN A 174 -8.51 -18.77 -9.67
CA ASN A 174 -7.12 -18.79 -9.23
C ASN A 174 -6.71 -20.17 -8.70
N LYS A 175 -5.79 -20.82 -9.42
CA LYS A 175 -5.24 -22.14 -9.09
C LYS A 175 -3.96 -22.08 -8.27
N ASN A 176 -3.51 -20.92 -7.83
CA ASN A 176 -2.34 -20.78 -6.97
C ASN A 176 -2.75 -20.82 -5.49
N PHE A 177 -1.80 -21.18 -4.62
CA PHE A 177 -2.02 -21.09 -3.17
C PHE A 177 -1.90 -19.64 -2.71
N VAL A 178 -2.74 -19.28 -1.74
CA VAL A 178 -2.67 -17.96 -1.10
C VAL A 178 -1.50 -17.97 -0.14
N GLU A 179 -0.64 -16.96 -0.25
CA GLU A 179 0.52 -16.77 0.63
C GLU A 179 0.46 -15.34 1.15
N GLN A 180 1.09 -15.09 2.31
CA GLN A 180 1.11 -13.76 2.91
C GLN A 180 1.63 -12.69 1.94
N LYS A 181 2.63 -13.01 1.10
CA LYS A 181 3.17 -12.10 0.08
C LYS A 181 2.16 -11.68 -1.00
N HIS A 182 1.08 -12.45 -1.18
CA HIS A 182 0.03 -12.15 -2.15
C HIS A 182 -1.04 -11.21 -1.60
N LEU A 183 -1.08 -11.00 -0.28
CA LEU A 183 -2.08 -10.18 0.40
C LEU A 183 -1.54 -8.77 0.61
N LYS A 184 -2.34 -7.78 0.20
CA LYS A 184 -2.04 -6.36 0.44
C LYS A 184 -3.21 -5.71 1.15
N ASP A 185 -2.91 -4.87 2.13
CA ASP A 185 -3.93 -4.06 2.80
C ASP A 185 -4.67 -3.17 1.79
N ASP A 186 -5.99 -3.07 1.94
CA ASP A 186 -6.83 -2.25 1.08
C ASP A 186 -7.53 -1.16 1.92
N ASN A 187 -6.79 -0.08 2.18
CA ASN A 187 -7.29 1.03 3.00
C ASN A 187 -8.49 1.72 2.36
N LEU A 188 -8.52 1.81 1.04
CA LEU A 188 -9.64 2.41 0.34
C LEU A 188 -10.91 1.59 0.58
N PHE A 189 -10.80 0.28 0.40
CA PHE A 189 -11.93 -0.62 0.65
C PHE A 189 -12.35 -0.57 2.12
N LYS A 190 -11.40 -0.45 3.05
CA LYS A 190 -11.68 -0.23 4.48
C LYS A 190 -12.53 1.02 4.71
N VAL A 191 -12.17 2.17 4.11
CA VAL A 191 -12.97 3.40 4.18
C VAL A 191 -14.39 3.14 3.66
N ARG A 192 -14.49 2.49 2.50
CA ARG A 192 -15.79 2.18 1.88
C ARG A 192 -16.67 1.29 2.78
N LEU A 193 -16.11 0.26 3.39
CA LEU A 193 -16.83 -0.62 4.32
C LEU A 193 -17.36 0.12 5.54
N GLN A 194 -16.58 1.06 6.06
CA GLN A 194 -16.99 1.90 7.19
C GLN A 194 -18.16 2.82 6.82
N LYS A 195 -18.08 3.49 5.66
CA LYS A 195 -19.17 4.36 5.15
C LYS A 195 -20.49 3.61 4.99
N ILE A 196 -20.44 2.39 4.46
CA ILE A 196 -21.63 1.55 4.31
C ILE A 196 -22.20 1.20 5.69
N ALA A 197 -21.35 0.87 6.68
CA ALA A 197 -21.80 0.57 8.04
C ALA A 197 -22.44 1.79 8.74
N GLU A 198 -21.93 2.99 8.49
CA GLU A 198 -22.49 4.24 9.01
C GLU A 198 -23.85 4.56 8.38
N GLN A 199 -24.02 4.30 7.08
CA GLN A 199 -25.30 4.48 6.37
C GLN A 199 -26.37 3.51 6.87
N GLU A 200 -26.04 2.22 7.00
CA GLU A 200 -26.95 1.21 7.54
C GLU A 200 -27.39 1.55 8.97
N ALA A 201 -26.46 2.01 9.82
CA ALA A 201 -26.79 2.40 11.19
C ALA A 201 -27.73 3.62 11.25
N ALA A 202 -27.59 4.57 10.32
CA ALA A 202 -28.44 5.75 10.25
C ALA A 202 -29.85 5.46 9.68
N GLU A 203 -30.04 4.35 8.96
CA GLU A 203 -31.34 3.92 8.44
C GLU A 203 -32.14 3.08 9.48
N GLU A 204 -31.47 2.56 10.50
CA GLU A 204 -32.09 1.77 11.58
C GLU A 204 -32.59 2.61 12.77
N ASP A 205 -32.19 3.89 12.87
CA ASP A 205 -32.63 4.88 13.87
C ASP A 205 -33.83 5.73 13.39
#